data_AF-A0A2S4K894-F1
#
_entry.id   AF-A0A2S4K894-F1
#
_cell.length_a   1.000
_cell.length_b   1.000
_cell.length_c   1.000
_cell.angle_alpha   90.00
_cell.angle_beta   90.00
_cell.angle_gamma   90.00
#
_symmetry.space_group_name_H-M   'P 1'
#
loop_
_entity.id
_entity.type
_entity.pdbx_description
1 polymer ?
#
loop_
_entity_poly.entity_id
_entity_poly.type
_entity_poly.pdbx_seq_one_letter_code
_entity_poly.pdbx_strand_id
1 'polypeptide(L)' 'MNENKAPQEAVQPGYIRLVKLQDEGRLQKGDIVETARLGQCKVAHIQSPDSICVITADKRYFNLSGLGFKARMATA' A
#
# COMPACT_ATOMS: atom_id res chain seq x y z
N MET A 1 32.36 -6.73 4.54
CA MET A 1 31.17 -7.16 3.79
C MET A 1 30.06 -6.25 4.25
N ASN A 2 29.86 -5.12 3.57
CA ASN A 2 28.91 -4.12 4.02
C ASN A 2 27.65 -4.33 3.19
N GLU A 3 26.67 -4.99 3.79
CA GLU A 3 25.34 -5.14 3.22
C GLU A 3 24.74 -3.75 3.00
N ASN A 4 24.76 -3.29 1.75
CA ASN A 4 23.95 -2.18 1.28
C ASN A 4 22.47 -2.59 1.33
N LYS A 5 21.91 -2.71 2.52
CA LYS A 5 20.47 -2.76 2.72
C LYS A 5 20.03 -1.30 2.72
N ALA A 6 19.55 -0.80 1.59
CA ALA A 6 18.94 0.52 1.51
C ALA A 6 18.01 0.70 2.73
N PRO A 7 18.10 1.82 3.48
CA PRO A 7 17.24 2.01 4.64
C PRO A 7 15.81 1.88 4.14
N GLN A 8 15.11 0.84 4.61
CA GLN A 8 13.74 0.60 4.21
C GLN A 8 12.94 1.75 4.81
N GLU A 9 12.73 2.79 4.00
CA GLU A 9 12.10 4.04 4.40
C GLU A 9 10.79 3.69 5.11
N ALA A 10 10.73 3.99 6.41
CA ALA A 10 9.60 3.64 7.23
C ALA A 10 8.37 4.35 6.68
N VAL A 11 7.28 3.61 6.45
CA VAL A 11 6.03 4.21 5.99
C VAL A 11 5.58 5.22 7.05
N GLN A 12 5.34 6.46 6.64
CA GLN A 12 4.90 7.51 7.56
C GLN A 12 3.46 7.22 8.03
N PRO A 13 3.10 7.53 9.29
CA PRO A 13 1.72 7.45 9.75
C PRO A 13 0.77 8.24 8.83
N GLY A 14 -0.33 7.62 8.40
CA GLY A 14 -1.29 8.24 7.48
C GLY A 14 -0.96 8.08 6.00
N TYR A 15 0.21 7.53 5.66
CA TYR A 15 0.58 7.18 4.29
C TYR A 15 0.50 5.67 4.09
N ILE A 16 0.26 5.27 2.83
CA ILE A 16 0.42 3.90 2.38
C ILE A 16 1.53 3.85 1.34
N ARG A 17 2.32 2.78 1.39
CA ARG A 17 3.34 2.48 0.40
C ARG A 17 2.83 1.35 -0.48
N LEU A 18 2.86 1.56 -1.80
CA LEU A 18 2.64 0.48 -2.75
C LEU A 18 3.87 -0.42 -2.76
N VAL A 19 3.68 -1.70 -2.42
CA VAL A 19 4.77 -2.70 -2.42
C VAL A 19 4.78 -3.48 -3.73
N LYS A 20 3.60 -3.84 -4.23
CA LYS A 20 3.46 -4.58 -5.48
C LYS A 20 2.18 -4.18 -6.20
N LEU A 21 2.34 -3.67 -7.40
CA LEU A 21 1.27 -3.48 -8.38
C LEU A 21 1.14 -4.76 -9.21
N GLN A 22 -0.09 -5.21 -9.45
CA GLN A 22 -0.36 -6.24 -10.46
C GLN A 22 -0.34 -5.66 -11.88
N ASP A 23 -0.65 -4.39 -12.06
CA ASP A 23 -0.72 -3.71 -13.36
C ASP A 23 -0.39 -2.22 -13.17
N GLU A 24 0.42 -1.67 -14.08
CA GLU A 24 1.03 -0.35 -13.90
C GLU A 24 0.00 0.78 -14.03
N GLY A 25 0.00 1.67 -13.03
CA GLY A 25 -0.69 2.96 -13.10
C GLY A 25 -1.95 3.10 -12.26
N ARG A 26 -2.52 2.02 -11.70
CA ARG A 26 -3.69 2.10 -10.79
C ARG A 26 -3.66 1.02 -9.72
N LEU A 27 -4.03 1.38 -8.49
CA LEU A 27 -4.26 0.41 -7.43
C LEU A 27 -5.46 -0.48 -7.78
N GLN A 28 -5.31 -1.78 -7.55
CA GLN A 28 -6.29 -2.81 -7.92
C GLN A 28 -6.55 -3.77 -6.76
N LYS A 29 -7.67 -4.49 -6.86
CA LYS A 29 -7.92 -5.62 -5.97
C LYS A 29 -6.80 -6.65 -6.14
N GLY A 30 -6.22 -7.04 -5.01
CA GLY A 30 -5.17 -8.04 -4.91
C GLY A 30 -3.75 -7.49 -4.84
N ASP A 31 -3.56 -6.19 -5.04
CA ASP A 31 -2.28 -5.51 -4.83
C ASP A 31 -1.81 -5.60 -3.38
N ILE A 32 -0.50 -5.51 -3.19
CA ILE A 32 0.10 -5.49 -1.85
C ILE A 32 0.52 -4.06 -1.52
N VAL A 33 -0.03 -3.55 -0.43
CA VAL A 33 0.29 -2.25 0.15
C VAL A 33 0.90 -2.44 1.53
N GLU A 34 1.78 -1.54 1.93
CA GLU A 34 2.36 -1.50 3.26
C GLU A 34 1.92 -0.23 3.95
N THR A 35 1.52 -0.36 5.20
CA THR A 35 1.10 0.77 6.03
C THR A 35 1.94 0.80 7.30
N ALA A 36 2.16 1.98 7.85
CA ALA A 36 2.92 2.15 9.09
C ALA A 36 2.34 1.37 10.27
N ARG A 37 1.00 1.22 10.30
CA ARG A 37 0.27 0.64 11.44
C ARG A 37 -0.05 -0.84 11.29
N LEU A 38 -0.38 -1.28 10.07
CA LEU A 38 -0.82 -2.64 9.80
C LEU A 38 0.28 -3.50 9.13
N GLY A 39 1.39 -2.88 8.73
CA GLY A 39 2.41 -3.53 7.91
C GLY A 39 1.87 -3.85 6.51
N GLN A 40 2.30 -4.98 5.95
CA GLN A 40 1.88 -5.42 4.62
C GLN A 40 0.46 -5.98 4.63
N CYS A 41 -0.36 -5.51 3.71
CA CYS A 41 -1.75 -5.88 3.55
C CYS A 41 -2.07 -6.07 2.07
N LYS A 42 -3.05 -6.92 1.78
CA LYS A 42 -3.55 -7.13 0.42
C LYS A 42 -4.82 -6.31 0.22
N VAL A 43 -4.96 -5.63 -0.92
CA VAL A 43 -6.20 -4.93 -1.26
C VAL A 43 -7.30 -5.96 -1.50
N ALA A 44 -8.33 -5.95 -0.67
CA ALA A 44 -9.48 -6.83 -0.79
C ALA A 44 -10.57 -6.22 -1.68
N HIS A 45 -10.76 -4.91 -1.59
CA HIS A 45 -11.79 -4.19 -2.34
C HIS A 45 -11.45 -2.70 -2.45
N ILE A 46 -11.82 -2.06 -3.55
CA ILE A 46 -11.70 -0.60 -3.72
C ILE A 46 -13.09 -0.01 -3.57
N GLN A 47 -13.30 0.79 -2.53
CA GLN A 47 -14.61 1.38 -2.24
C GLN A 47 -14.83 2.68 -3.01
N SER A 48 -13.79 3.51 -3.09
CA SER A 48 -13.78 4.77 -3.83
C SER A 48 -12.36 5.10 -4.26
N PRO A 49 -12.15 6.13 -5.09
CA PRO A 49 -10.80 6.59 -5.42
C PRO A 49 -9.94 6.96 -4.22
N ASP A 50 -10.53 7.21 -3.04
CA ASP A 50 -9.87 7.64 -1.79
C ASP A 50 -10.07 6.67 -0.61
N SER A 51 -10.69 5.51 -0.86
CA SER A 51 -10.99 4.52 0.17
C SER A 51 -10.86 3.09 -0.35
N ILE A 52 -10.08 2.28 0.36
CA ILE A 52 -9.88 0.86 0.06
C ILE A 52 -10.09 0.00 1.30
N CYS A 53 -10.53 -1.23 1.10
CA CYS A 53 -10.47 -2.27 2.09
C CYS A 53 -9.25 -3.13 1.85
N VAL A 54 -8.46 -3.34 2.90
CA VAL A 54 -7.32 -4.24 2.89
C VAL A 54 -7.55 -5.40 3.85
N ILE A 55 -6.91 -6.53 3.56
CA ILE A 55 -6.83 -7.69 4.42
C ILE A 55 -5.38 -7.89 4.86
N THR A 56 -5.17 -7.99 6.17
CA THR A 56 -3.86 -8.27 6.78
C THR A 56 -3.53 -9.77 6.71
N ALA A 57 -2.29 -10.14 7.02
CA ALA A 57 -1.85 -11.54 7.03
C ALA A 57 -2.65 -12.42 8.01
N ASP A 58 -3.13 -11.85 9.11
CA ASP A 58 -4.01 -12.50 10.09
C ASP A 58 -5.51 -12.48 9.69
N LYS A 59 -5.80 -12.21 8.41
CA LYS A 59 -7.14 -12.22 7.81
C LYS A 59 -8.12 -11.20 8.40
N ARG A 60 -7.62 -10.10 8.99
CA ARG A 60 -8.47 -8.99 9.46
C ARG A 60 -8.67 -7.97 8.35
N TYR A 61 -9.89 -7.44 8.27
CA TYR A 61 -10.26 -6.44 7.29
C TYR A 61 -10.19 -5.04 7.90
N PHE A 62 -9.54 -4.12 7.18
CA PHE A 62 -9.44 -2.72 7.57
C PHE A 62 -9.85 -1.84 6.41
N ASN A 63 -10.59 -0.77 6.72
CA ASN A 63 -10.82 0.32 5.79
C ASN A 63 -9.70 1.35 5.92
N LEU A 64 -9.08 1.70 4.80
CA LEU A 64 -8.13 2.80 4.69
C LEU A 64 -8.77 3.87 3.82
N SER A 65 -9.15 4.99 4.44
CA SER A 65 -9.83 6.12 3.80
C SER A 65 -9.04 7.42 3.99
N GLY A 66 -9.36 8.43 3.18
CA GLY A 66 -8.67 9.73 3.22
C GLY A 66 -7.24 9.66 2.71
N LEU A 67 -6.92 8.62 1.93
CA LEU A 67 -5.56 8.37 1.45
C LEU A 67 -5.10 9.36 0.40
N GLY A 68 -6.03 10.13 -0.20
CA GLY A 68 -5.74 11.10 -1.24
C GLY A 68 -4.79 10.47 -2.25
N PHE A 69 -5.23 9.44 -2.98
CA PHE A 69 -4.37 8.63 -3.86
C PHE A 69 -3.87 9.49 -5.02
N LYS A 70 -2.94 10.41 -4.73
CA LYS A 70 -2.03 10.99 -5.68
C LYS A 70 -1.01 9.90 -5.94
N ALA A 71 -1.43 8.85 -6.64
CA ALA A 71 -0.52 7.94 -7.29
C ALA A 71 0.29 8.81 -8.27
N ARG A 72 1.39 9.39 -7.79
CA ARG A 72 2.42 9.92 -8.67
C ARG A 72 2.90 8.70 -9.44
N MET A 73 2.53 8.65 -10.71
CA MET A 73 3.23 7.81 -11.67
C MET A 73 4.71 8.06 -11.44
N ALA A 74 5.46 7.04 -11.04
CA ALA A 74 6.88 7.06 -11.28
C ALA A 74 7.02 6.96 -12.79
N THR A 75 7.17 8.10 -13.45
CA THR A 75 7.61 8.15 -14.85
C THR A 75 8.92 7.40 -14.93
N ALA A 76 8.91 6.31 -15.70
CA ALA A 76 10.11 5.71 -16.26
C ALA A 76 10.77 6.68 -17.26
#